data_AF-A0A947EYX3-F1
#
_entry.id   AF-A0A947EYX3-F1
#
_cell.length_a   1.000
_cell.length_b   1.000
_cell.length_c   1.000
_cell.angle_alpha   90.00
_cell.angle_beta   90.00
_cell.angle_gamma   90.00
#
_symmetry.space_group_name_H-M   'P 1'
#
loop_
_entity.id
_entity.type
_entity.pdbx_description
1 polymer ?
#
loop_
_entity_poly.entity_id
_entity_poly.type
_entity_poly.pdbx_seq_one_letter_code
_entity_poly.pdbx_strand_id
1 'polypeptide(L)'
;MDIPTLLKSCYGLNAQEIEPLEGYGSSNFRVDTLDGRFILKRYKYSVARQGLLQVEYNVIKVLDALSTYQFPRVIESSSQKDHVESD
;
A
#
# COMPACT_ATOMS: atom_id res chain seq x y z
N MET A 1 -8.04 1.86 -12.89
CA MET A 1 -8.94 0.99 -12.06
C MET A 1 -9.45 1.75 -10.83
N ASP A 2 -10.63 1.45 -10.27
CA ASP A 2 -11.08 2.05 -8.99
C ASP A 2 -10.46 1.36 -7.75
N ILE A 3 -10.50 2.02 -6.58
CA ILE A 3 -9.84 1.52 -5.36
C ILE A 3 -10.45 0.19 -4.86
N PRO A 4 -11.78 0.02 -4.75
CA PRO A 4 -12.37 -1.24 -4.30
C PRO A 4 -11.99 -2.43 -5.20
N THR A 5 -12.00 -2.25 -6.52
CA THR A 5 -11.64 -3.32 -7.46
C THR A 5 -10.16 -3.66 -7.34
N LEU A 6 -9.29 -2.66 -7.20
CA LEU A 6 -7.85 -2.87 -6.98
C LEU A 6 -7.58 -3.66 -5.70
N LEU A 7 -8.21 -3.28 -4.58
CA LEU A 7 -8.03 -3.96 -3.30
C LEU A 7 -8.47 -5.42 -3.36
N LYS A 8 -9.63 -5.69 -3.98
CA LYS A 8 -10.15 -7.04 -4.12
C LYS A 8 -9.30 -7.90 -5.06
N SER A 9 -8.90 -7.36 -6.21
CA SER A 9 -8.19 -8.12 -7.25
C SER A 9 -6.71 -8.34 -6.94
N CYS A 10 -6.04 -7.33 -6.39
CA CYS A 10 -4.60 -7.36 -6.16
C CYS A 10 -4.23 -7.79 -4.74
N TYR A 11 -5.12 -7.64 -3.76
CA TYR A 11 -4.81 -7.93 -2.35
C TYR A 11 -5.82 -8.86 -1.68
N GLY A 12 -6.88 -9.28 -2.38
CA GLY A 12 -7.95 -10.10 -1.80
C GLY A 12 -8.78 -9.38 -0.74
N LEU A 13 -8.64 -8.05 -0.61
CA LEU A 13 -9.27 -7.27 0.46
C LEU A 13 -10.66 -6.78 0.01
N ASN A 14 -11.70 -7.18 0.75
CA ASN A 14 -13.05 -6.64 0.59
C ASN A 14 -13.23 -5.43 1.53
N ALA A 15 -13.01 -4.24 0.99
CA ALA A 15 -13.19 -2.99 1.74
C ALA A 15 -14.67 -2.75 2.08
N GLN A 16 -14.95 -2.48 3.35
CA GLN A 16 -16.25 -2.04 3.83
C GLN A 16 -16.35 -0.50 3.82
N GLU A 17 -15.26 0.15 4.20
CA GLU A 17 -15.14 1.59 4.25
C GLU A 17 -13.76 2.02 3.72
N ILE A 18 -13.75 3.13 2.98
CA ILE A 18 -12.53 3.76 2.47
C ILE A 18 -12.62 5.25 2.77
N GLU A 19 -11.74 5.74 3.64
CA GLU A 19 -11.69 7.15 4.04
C GLU A 19 -10.39 7.78 3.52
N PRO A 20 -10.43 8.92 2.81
CA PRO A 20 -9.22 9.64 2.43
C PRO A 20 -8.52 10.18 3.69
N LEU A 21 -7.20 10.05 3.72
CA LEU A 21 -6.35 10.59 4.78
C LEU A 21 -5.43 11.67 4.23
N GLU A 22 -4.95 12.55 5.11
CA GLU A 22 -3.88 13.47 4.77
C GLU A 22 -2.61 12.71 4.34
N GLY A 23 -1.96 13.22 3.30
CA GLY A 23 -0.75 12.63 2.73
C GLY A 23 0.12 13.69 2.08
N TYR A 24 1.41 13.70 2.41
CA TYR A 24 2.39 14.56 1.77
C TYR A 24 2.98 13.85 0.56
N GLY A 25 2.58 14.28 -0.64
CA GLY A 25 3.10 13.72 -1.90
C GLY A 25 2.51 12.35 -2.31
N SER A 26 1.50 11.87 -1.58
CA SER A 26 0.69 10.69 -1.88
C SER A 26 -0.78 10.95 -1.54
N SER A 27 -1.69 10.24 -2.21
CA SER A 27 -3.06 10.09 -1.75
C SER A 27 -3.12 8.89 -0.81
N ASN A 28 -3.43 9.12 0.46
CA ASN A 28 -3.54 8.06 1.46
C ASN A 28 -5.01 7.74 1.72
N PHE A 29 -5.31 6.46 1.97
CA PHE A 29 -6.65 6.02 2.32
C PHE A 29 -6.59 5.05 3.50
N ARG A 30 -7.46 5.25 4.49
CA ARG A 30 -7.78 4.22 5.48
C ARG A 30 -8.73 3.24 4.82
N VAL A 31 -8.42 1.95 4.92
CA VAL A 31 -9.23 0.87 4.38
C VAL A 31 -9.64 -0.01 5.55
N ASP A 32 -10.93 -0.01 5.89
CA ASP A 32 -11.49 -0.89 6.90
C ASP A 32 -12.11 -2.12 6.21
N THR A 33 -11.76 -3.30 6.71
CA THR A 33 -12.22 -4.61 6.23
C THR A 33 -12.71 -5.45 7.42
N LEU A 34 -13.29 -6.62 7.16
CA LEU A 34 -13.62 -7.58 8.23
C LEU A 34 -12.39 -8.09 8.97
N ASP A 35 -11.25 -8.18 8.29
CA ASP A 35 -10.02 -8.78 8.82
C ASP A 35 -9.12 -7.75 9.52
N GLY A 36 -9.45 -6.46 9.42
CA GLY A 36 -8.71 -5.39 10.05
C GLY A 36 -8.68 -4.09 9.25
N ARG A 37 -7.77 -3.21 9.67
CA ARG A 37 -7.59 -1.87 9.13
C ARG A 37 -6.23 -1.75 8.46
N PHE A 38 -6.23 -1.18 7.25
CA PHE A 38 -5.05 -1.02 6.42
C PHE A 38 -4.92 0.42 5.92
N ILE A 39 -3.71 0.77 5.48
CA ILE A 39 -3.45 2.05 4.81
C ILE A 39 -3.05 1.77 3.37
N LEU A 40 -3.83 2.28 2.42
CA LEU A 40 -3.46 2.33 1.01
C LEU A 40 -2.78 3.65 0.72
N LYS A 41 -1.51 3.61 0.31
CA LYS A 41 -0.79 4.80 -0.17
C LYS A 41 -0.71 4.75 -1.70
N ARG A 42 -1.28 5.75 -2.37
CA ARG A 42 -1.24 5.91 -3.84
C ARG A 42 -0.31 7.04 -4.22
N TYR A 43 0.66 6.74 -5.07
CA TYR A 43 1.65 7.71 -5.56
C TYR A 43 1.44 7.97 -7.04
N LYS A 44 1.68 9.20 -7.50
CA LYS A 44 1.84 9.48 -8.93
C LYS A 44 3.09 8.75 -9.43
N TYR A 45 2.95 7.99 -10.51
CA TYR A 45 4.06 7.24 -11.08
C TYR A 45 5.16 8.18 -11.61
N SER A 46 6.40 7.84 -11.28
CA SER A 46 7.61 8.31 -11.94
C SER A 46 8.74 7.33 -11.65
N VAL A 47 9.70 7.21 -12.58
CA VAL A 47 10.86 6.30 -12.41
C VAL A 47 11.65 6.62 -11.14
N ALA A 48 11.88 7.91 -10.88
CA ALA A 48 12.55 8.36 -9.66
C ALA A 48 11.78 7.95 -8.39
N ARG A 49 10.45 8.04 -8.42
CA ARG A 49 9.61 7.66 -7.27
C ARG A 49 9.54 6.15 -7.08
N GLN A 50 9.53 5.36 -8.15
CA GLN A 50 9.60 3.91 -8.05
C GLN A 50 10.87 3.46 -7.32
N GLY A 51 12.02 4.05 -7.67
CA GLY A 51 13.28 3.79 -6.97
C GLY A 51 13.21 4.13 -5.47
N LEU A 52 12.60 5.26 -5.12
CA LEU A 52 12.41 5.65 -3.71
C LEU A 52 11.47 4.69 -2.96
N LEU A 53 10.37 4.25 -3.59
CA LEU A 53 9.43 3.31 -3.00
C LEU A 53 10.07 1.94 -2.75
N GLN A 54 10.95 1.48 -3.64
CA GLN A 54 11.69 0.24 -3.44
C GLN A 54 12.64 0.34 -2.22
N VAL A 55 13.28 1.49 -2.03
CA VAL A 55 14.12 1.74 -0.85
C VAL A 55 13.27 1.79 0.43
N GLU A 56 12.14 2.50 0.42
CA GLU A 56 11.20 2.54 1.56
C GLU A 56 10.75 1.12 1.95
N TYR A 57 10.34 0.32 0.97
CA TYR A 57 9.94 -1.07 1.17
C TYR A 57 11.04 -1.92 1.82
N ASN A 58 12.28 -1.80 1.34
CA ASN A 58 13.42 -2.54 1.90
C ASN A 58 13.69 -2.13 3.36
N VAL A 59 13.61 -0.84 3.68
CA VAL A 59 13.76 -0.34 5.05
C VAL A 59 12.67 -0.90 5.94
N ILE A 60 11.40 -0.85 5.51
CA ILE A 60 10.27 -1.37 6.29
C ILE A 60 10.45 -2.87 6.56
N LYS A 61 10.89 -3.66 5.57
CA LYS A 61 11.15 -5.10 5.77
C LYS A 61 12.24 -5.37 6.81
N VAL A 62 13.31 -4.58 6.82
CA VAL A 62 14.36 -4.70 7.84
C VAL A 62 13.82 -4.33 9.22
N LEU A 63 13.01 -3.26 9.30
CA LEU A 63 12.43 -2.80 10.56
C LEU A 63 11.40 -3.78 11.12
N ASP A 64 10.57 -4.41 10.28
CA ASP A 64 9.60 -5.42 10.73
C ASP A 64 10.27 -6.66 11.34
N ALA A 65 11.50 -6.97 10.92
CA ALA A 65 12.29 -8.04 11.52
C ALA A 65 12.82 -7.69 12.94
N LEU A 66 12.77 -6.42 13.36
CA LEU A 66 13.19 -5.99 14.69
C LEU A 66 12.02 -6.16 15.68
N SER A 67 12.03 -7.27 16.43
CA SER A 67 10.93 -7.66 17.34
C SER A 67 10.68 -6.70 18.53
N THR A 68 11.56 -5.74 18.77
CA THR A 68 11.49 -4.83 19.93
C THR A 68 10.48 -3.70 19.73
N TYR A 69 10.11 -3.37 18.49
CA TYR A 69 9.22 -2.27 18.17
C TYR A 69 8.15 -2.69 17.17
N GLN A 70 6.97 -2.06 17.24
CA GLN A 70 5.92 -2.26 16.25
C GLN A 70 6.13 -1.27 15.10
N PHE A 71 6.52 -1.79 13.95
CA PHE A 71 6.59 -1.05 12.70
C PHE A 71 5.42 -1.41 11.77
N PRO A 72 5.05 -0.53 10.82
CA PRO A 72 4.12 -0.90 9.77
C PRO A 72 4.60 -2.13 9.01
N ARG A 73 3.67 -3.03 8.67
CA ARG A 73 3.94 -4.19 7.82
C ARG A 73 3.42 -3.96 6.42
N VAL A 74 4.21 -4.35 5.43
CA VAL A 74 3.77 -4.31 4.03
C VAL A 74 2.91 -5.54 3.74
N ILE A 75 1.80 -5.32 3.03
CA ILE A 75 0.98 -6.40 2.48
C ILE A 75 1.39 -6.57 1.04
N GLU A 76 1.89 -7.75 0.72
CA GLU A 76 2.29 -8.08 -0.65
C GLU A 76 1.03 -8.28 -1.51
N SER A 77 1.11 -7.83 -2.76
CA SER A 77 0.07 -8.08 -3.75
C SER A 77 0.03 -9.59 -4.07
N SER A 78 -1.18 -10.16 -4.15
CA SER A 78 -1.41 -11.53 -4.65
C SER A 78 -1.22 -11.63 -6.17
N SER A 79 -1.24 -10.49 -6.86
CA SER A 79 -0.87 -10.37 -8.26
C SER A 79 0.64 -10.18 -8.36
N GLN A 80 1.36 -11.08 -9.05
CA GLN A 80 2.78 -10.90 -9.41
C GLN A 80 3.03 -9.72 -10.37
N LYS A 81 1.98 -9.02 -10.81
CA LYS A 81 2.11 -7.73 -11.48
C LYS A 81 2.06 -6.65 -10.42
N ASP A 82 3.23 -6.15 -10.04
CA ASP A 82 3.36 -4.80 -9.52
C ASP A 82 2.74 -3.88 -10.59
N HIS A 83 1.50 -3.48 -10.39
CA HIS A 83 0.72 -2.78 -11.39
C HIS A 83 1.28 -1.37 -11.58
N VAL A 84 2.14 -1.22 -12.60
CA VAL A 84 2.51 0.05 -13.20
C VAL A 84 1.45 0.40 -14.23
N GLU A 85 0.35 1.03 -13.82
CA GLU A 85 -0.47 1.79 -14.77
C GLU A 85 0.24 3.13 -15.00
N SER A 86 0.80 3.29 -16.20
CA SER A 86 1.24 4.57 -16.75
C SER A 86 0.10 5.11 -17.61
N ASP A 87 -0.40 6.31 -17.31
CA ASP A 87 -1.14 7.12 -18.27
C ASP A 87 -0.17 7.73 -19.30
#